data_AF-A0A949WX27-F1
#
_entry.id   AF-A0A949WX27-F1
#
_cell.length_a   1.000
_cell.length_b   1.000
_cell.length_c   1.000
_cell.angle_alpha   90.00
_cell.angle_beta   90.00
_cell.angle_gamma   90.00
#
_symmetry.space_group_name_H-M   'P 1'
#
loop_
_entity.id
_entity.type
_entity.pdbx_description
1 polymer ?
#
loop_
_entity_poly.entity_id
_entity_poly.type
_entity_poly.pdbx_seq_one_letter_code
_entity_poly.pdbx_strand_id
1 'polypeptide(L)'
;MKIKYTFTLAFIFILLINTTAYSQNKRLMYEGMRQGVSWKVYLLNKKLAKQINIAGKTRKLYLADLEIHNSDSGIKRKTHLVQCSTEQPFVAFKDNNSTGTVILHHINPGGEWFGYNRESHQEYWIICHNLWKPFDYDLQAKAKQYGYSPQLRGYQSIIPYGVMNNIK
;
A
#
# COMPACT_ATOMS: atom_id res chain seq x y z
N MET A 1 33.86 21.56 59.33
CA MET A 1 33.54 22.08 57.98
C MET A 1 34.29 21.26 56.94
N LYS A 2 33.57 20.49 56.10
CA LYS A 2 33.94 20.08 54.73
C LYS A 2 32.84 19.16 54.19
N ILE A 3 31.87 19.74 53.50
CA ILE A 3 30.84 19.04 52.74
C ILE A 3 31.51 18.57 51.45
N LYS A 4 31.53 17.25 51.19
CA LYS A 4 31.99 16.67 49.92
C LYS A 4 30.80 16.63 48.97
N TYR A 5 30.82 17.47 47.94
CA TYR A 5 29.88 17.40 46.83
C TYR A 5 30.38 16.36 45.82
N THR A 6 29.64 15.27 45.66
CA THR A 6 29.86 14.30 44.59
C THR A 6 28.99 14.72 43.41
N PHE A 7 29.61 15.30 42.38
CA PHE A 7 28.93 15.57 41.10
C PHE A 7 28.87 14.28 40.28
N THR A 8 27.68 13.71 40.15
CA THR A 8 27.43 12.59 39.22
C THR A 8 27.00 13.20 37.88
N LEU A 9 27.90 13.19 36.89
CA LEU A 9 27.58 13.57 35.52
C LEU A 9 26.70 12.48 34.88
N ALA A 10 25.42 12.78 34.66
CA ALA A 10 24.54 11.93 33.86
C ALA A 10 24.83 12.18 32.37
N PHE A 11 25.48 11.22 31.71
CA PHE A 11 25.63 11.20 30.27
C PHE A 11 24.27 10.84 29.62
N ILE A 12 23.58 11.84 29.08
CA ILE A 12 22.38 11.63 28.27
C ILE A 12 22.84 11.17 26.88
N PHE A 13 22.71 9.88 26.62
CA PHE A 13 22.92 9.30 25.31
C PHE A 13 21.71 9.66 24.43
N ILE A 14 21.81 10.75 23.66
CA ILE A 14 20.83 11.07 22.62
C ILE A 14 21.07 10.08 21.46
N LEU A 15 20.26 9.03 21.41
CA LEU A 15 20.23 8.11 20.28
C LEU A 15 19.61 8.87 19.08
N LEU A 16 20.46 9.46 18.24
CA LEU A 16 20.05 9.98 16.93
C LEU A 16 19.68 8.78 16.05
N ILE A 17 18.39 8.46 15.99
CA ILE A 17 17.87 7.52 15.00
C ILE A 17 17.96 8.22 13.65
N ASN A 18 19.08 8.04 12.95
CA ASN A 18 19.19 8.37 11.54
C ASN A 18 18.17 7.50 10.80
N THR A 19 16.98 8.04 10.54
CA THR A 19 16.03 7.47 9.59
C THR A 19 16.63 7.67 8.22
N THR A 20 17.52 6.75 7.83
CA THR A 20 17.93 6.63 6.45
C THR A 20 16.66 6.39 5.64
N ALA A 21 16.28 7.39 4.84
CA ALA A 21 15.25 7.25 3.83
C ALA A 21 15.75 6.21 2.83
N TYR A 22 15.44 4.95 3.10
CA TYR A 22 15.73 3.85 2.20
C TYR A 22 14.78 3.99 1.01
N SER A 23 15.24 4.64 -0.06
CA SER A 23 14.55 4.58 -1.34
C SER A 23 14.50 3.11 -1.74
N GLN A 24 13.31 2.51 -1.78
CA GLN A 24 13.17 1.19 -2.39
C GLN A 24 13.70 1.24 -3.82
N ASN A 25 14.46 0.22 -4.22
CA ASN A 25 14.84 0.05 -5.61
C ASN A 25 13.57 -0.16 -6.43
N LYS A 26 13.43 0.61 -7.52
CA LYS A 26 12.36 0.44 -8.51
C LYS A 26 12.23 -1.05 -8.87
N ARG A 27 11.04 -1.63 -8.67
CA ARG A 27 10.81 -3.06 -8.92
C ARG A 27 9.54 -3.29 -9.71
N LEU A 28 9.62 -4.16 -10.72
CA LEU A 28 8.48 -4.55 -11.55
C LEU A 28 7.44 -5.28 -10.69
N MET A 29 6.24 -4.73 -10.62
CA MET A 29 5.09 -5.37 -9.97
C MET A 29 4.42 -6.35 -10.93
N TYR A 30 4.08 -5.86 -12.13
CA TYR A 30 3.42 -6.65 -13.15
C TYR A 30 3.52 -6.01 -14.53
N GLU A 31 3.21 -6.81 -15.54
CA GLU A 31 3.12 -6.39 -16.94
C GLU A 31 1.93 -7.06 -17.63
N GLY A 32 1.50 -6.47 -18.74
CA GLY A 32 0.38 -6.96 -19.52
C GLY A 32 0.39 -6.43 -20.94
N MET A 33 -0.47 -7.03 -21.77
CA MET A 33 -0.69 -6.62 -23.15
C MET A 33 -2.16 -6.81 -23.51
N ARG A 34 -2.75 -5.84 -24.19
CA ARG A 34 -4.11 -5.90 -24.71
C ARG A 34 -4.22 -5.06 -25.97
N GLN A 35 -4.80 -5.64 -27.03
CA GLN A 35 -5.06 -4.95 -28.30
C GLN A 35 -3.81 -4.22 -28.86
N GLY A 36 -2.65 -4.87 -28.81
CA GLY A 36 -1.38 -4.28 -29.29
C GLY A 36 -0.70 -3.30 -28.34
N VAL A 37 -1.37 -2.85 -27.28
CA VAL A 37 -0.80 -1.98 -26.25
C VAL A 37 -0.22 -2.82 -25.12
N SER A 38 1.07 -2.64 -24.84
CA SER A 38 1.74 -3.27 -23.69
C SER A 38 1.92 -2.27 -22.56
N TRP A 39 1.94 -2.78 -21.33
CA TRP A 39 2.26 -1.98 -20.16
C TRP A 39 3.07 -2.73 -19.12
N LYS A 40 3.87 -1.98 -18.37
CA LYS A 40 4.62 -2.45 -17.21
C LYS A 40 4.40 -1.50 -16.05
N VAL A 41 4.13 -2.03 -14.86
CA VAL A 41 3.90 -1.25 -13.66
C VAL A 41 4.98 -1.56 -12.64
N TYR A 42 5.66 -0.51 -12.19
CA TYR A 42 6.75 -0.58 -11.24
C TYR A 42 6.36 0.09 -9.93
N LEU A 43 6.70 -0.53 -8.81
CA LEU A 43 6.71 0.11 -7.50
C LEU A 43 8.00 0.91 -7.40
N LEU A 44 7.88 2.23 -7.23
CA LEU A 44 9.01 3.11 -6.97
C LEU A 44 9.28 3.21 -5.46
N ASN A 45 8.22 3.39 -4.69
CA ASN A 45 8.31 3.60 -3.26
C ASN A 45 7.01 3.18 -2.55
N LYS A 46 7.15 2.75 -1.30
CA LYS A 46 6.04 2.48 -0.39
C LYS A 46 6.33 3.15 0.94
N LYS A 47 5.49 4.10 1.33
CA LYS A 47 5.61 4.84 2.60
C LYS A 47 4.40 4.55 3.50
N LEU A 48 4.65 4.22 4.77
CA LEU A 48 3.59 4.21 5.77
C LEU A 48 3.12 5.66 5.98
N ALA A 49 1.87 5.95 5.63
CA ALA A 49 1.28 7.28 5.82
C ALA A 49 0.60 7.40 7.17
N LYS A 50 -0.17 6.37 7.57
CA LYS A 50 -0.92 6.40 8.83
C LYS A 50 -1.13 5.00 9.39
N GLN A 51 -1.20 4.91 10.71
CA GLN A 51 -1.67 3.74 11.43
C GLN A 51 -2.90 4.12 12.24
N ILE A 52 -3.99 3.36 12.11
CA ILE A 52 -5.27 3.63 12.76
C ILE A 52 -5.71 2.38 13.52
N ASN A 53 -6.19 2.54 14.74
CA ASN A 53 -6.82 1.46 15.50
C ASN A 53 -8.33 1.67 15.53
N ILE A 54 -9.09 0.72 15.00
CA ILE A 54 -10.56 0.74 14.98
C ILE A 54 -11.04 -0.59 15.52
N ALA A 55 -11.90 -0.58 16.55
CA ALA A 55 -12.42 -1.78 17.20
C ALA A 55 -11.33 -2.80 17.62
N GLY A 56 -10.20 -2.30 18.14
CA GLY A 56 -9.07 -3.14 18.55
C GLY A 56 -8.23 -3.73 17.41
N LYS A 57 -8.51 -3.37 16.15
CA LYS A 57 -7.76 -3.81 14.97
C LYS A 57 -6.91 -2.68 14.42
N THR A 58 -5.62 -2.96 14.25
CA THR A 58 -4.69 -2.04 13.60
C THR A 58 -4.84 -2.11 12.08
N ARG A 59 -5.01 -0.94 11.46
CA ARG A 59 -5.04 -0.73 10.01
C ARG A 59 -3.84 0.13 9.64
N LYS A 60 -3.08 -0.28 8.63
CA LYS A 60 -1.93 0.47 8.12
C LYS A 60 -2.26 1.02 6.74
N LEU A 61 -2.12 2.33 6.58
CA LEU A 61 -2.34 3.03 5.32
C LEU A 61 -0.98 3.35 4.71
N TYR A 62 -0.75 2.84 3.51
CA TYR A 62 0.46 3.07 2.73
C TYR A 62 0.18 3.94 1.51
N LEU A 63 1.07 4.87 1.23
CA LEU A 63 1.16 5.52 -0.07
C LEU A 63 2.15 4.73 -0.91
N ALA A 64 1.71 4.29 -2.09
CA ALA A 64 2.51 3.56 -3.06
C ALA A 64 2.70 4.41 -4.30
N ASP A 65 3.94 4.79 -4.56
CA ASP A 65 4.33 5.53 -5.75
C ASP A 65 4.64 4.55 -6.87
N LEU A 66 3.91 4.67 -7.96
CA LEU A 66 3.94 3.76 -9.10
C LEU A 66 4.42 4.47 -10.35
N GLU A 67 5.15 3.75 -11.18
CA GLU A 67 5.51 4.16 -12.53
C GLU A 67 4.92 3.17 -13.53
N ILE A 68 4.09 3.67 -14.44
CA ILE A 68 3.39 2.88 -15.46
C ILE A 68 4.02 3.22 -16.79
N HIS A 69 4.67 2.24 -17.40
CA HIS A 69 5.20 2.33 -18.76
C HIS A 69 4.13 1.78 -19.68
N ASN A 70 3.59 2.59 -20.58
CA ASN A 70 2.60 2.20 -21.55
C ASN A 70 3.16 2.45 -22.96
N SER A 71 3.08 1.47 -23.85
CA SER A 71 3.68 1.56 -25.18
C SER A 71 3.05 2.63 -26.07
N ASP A 72 1.81 3.03 -25.79
CA ASP A 72 1.07 4.03 -26.56
C ASP A 72 1.16 5.43 -25.91
N SER A 73 0.86 5.52 -24.61
CA SER A 73 0.77 6.79 -23.88
C SER A 73 2.02 7.17 -23.07
N GLY A 74 3.13 6.45 -23.25
CA GLY A 74 4.41 6.71 -22.59
C GLY A 74 4.44 6.37 -21.10
N ILE A 75 5.30 7.08 -20.36
CA ILE A 75 5.52 6.83 -18.93
C ILE A 75 4.64 7.77 -18.09
N LYS A 76 3.88 7.21 -17.14
CA LYS A 76 3.05 7.96 -16.18
C LYS A 76 3.42 7.59 -14.75
N ARG A 77 3.35 8.56 -13.85
CA ARG A 77 3.51 8.33 -12.41
C ARG A 77 2.20 8.55 -11.67
N LYS A 78 1.91 7.70 -10.70
CA LYS A 78 0.72 7.76 -9.86
C LYS A 78 1.08 7.45 -8.42
N THR A 79 0.30 7.97 -7.49
CA THR A 79 0.35 7.54 -6.09
C THR A 79 -0.98 6.93 -5.72
N HIS A 80 -0.96 5.69 -5.25
CA HIS A 80 -2.13 4.97 -4.77
C HIS A 80 -2.09 4.91 -3.24
N LEU A 81 -3.26 4.84 -2.62
CA LEU A 81 -3.42 4.64 -1.19
C LEU A 81 -3.88 3.21 -0.92
N VAL A 82 -3.17 2.47 -0.07
CA VAL A 82 -3.45 1.07 0.21
C VAL A 82 -3.66 0.84 1.69
N GLN A 83 -4.83 0.31 2.07
CA GLN A 83 -5.12 -0.06 3.45
C GLN A 83 -4.84 -1.55 3.68
N CYS A 84 -3.78 -1.85 4.43
CA CYS A 84 -3.48 -3.18 4.91
C CYS A 84 -4.29 -3.46 6.20
N SER A 85 -5.30 -4.31 6.07
CA SER A 85 -6.22 -4.77 7.13
C SER A 85 -6.83 -6.11 6.72
N THR A 86 -7.22 -6.94 7.68
CA THR A 86 -7.93 -8.21 7.43
C THR A 86 -9.45 -8.07 7.30
N GLU A 87 -10.02 -6.91 7.64
CA GLU A 87 -11.49 -6.71 7.68
C GLU A 87 -12.03 -5.84 6.55
N GLN A 88 -11.26 -4.84 6.10
CA GLN A 88 -11.66 -3.94 5.00
C GLN A 88 -10.43 -3.49 4.20
N PRO A 89 -9.68 -4.40 3.58
CA PRO A 89 -8.56 -4.00 2.75
C PRO A 89 -9.03 -3.29 1.49
N PHE A 90 -8.31 -2.24 1.09
CA PHE A 90 -8.61 -1.55 -0.16
C PHE A 90 -7.34 -1.01 -0.84
N VAL A 91 -7.47 -0.77 -2.14
CA VAL A 91 -6.58 0.09 -2.94
C VAL A 91 -7.41 1.24 -3.48
N ALA A 92 -6.93 2.47 -3.30
CA ALA A 92 -7.60 3.69 -3.69
C ALA A 92 -6.72 4.52 -4.64
N PHE A 93 -7.32 4.98 -5.73
CA PHE A 93 -6.63 5.74 -6.77
C PHE A 93 -7.57 6.78 -7.41
N LYS A 94 -6.97 7.84 -7.94
CA LYS A 94 -7.73 8.91 -8.60
C LYS A 94 -8.42 8.37 -9.85
N ASP A 95 -9.70 8.73 -10.03
CA ASP A 95 -10.39 8.46 -11.28
C ASP A 95 -9.83 9.35 -12.40
N ASN A 96 -9.51 8.74 -13.54
CA ASN A 96 -9.05 9.46 -14.71
C ASN A 96 -10.21 10.05 -15.52
N ASN A 97 -11.44 9.52 -15.36
CA ASN A 97 -12.61 9.93 -16.12
C ASN A 97 -13.43 11.03 -15.43
N SER A 98 -13.25 11.20 -14.12
CA SER A 98 -13.98 12.18 -13.33
C SER A 98 -13.01 13.00 -12.48
N THR A 99 -13.01 14.32 -12.70
CA THR A 99 -12.19 15.23 -11.91
C THR A 99 -12.72 15.30 -10.48
N GLY A 100 -11.87 14.98 -9.51
CA GLY A 100 -12.17 15.17 -8.10
C GLY A 100 -12.78 13.94 -7.41
N THR A 101 -12.75 12.77 -8.03
CA THR A 101 -13.16 11.51 -7.39
C THR A 101 -12.00 10.52 -7.26
N VAL A 102 -12.18 9.58 -6.34
CA VAL A 102 -11.27 8.47 -6.07
C VAL A 102 -12.08 7.19 -6.12
N ILE A 103 -11.55 6.20 -6.81
CA ILE A 103 -12.09 4.86 -6.85
C ILE A 103 -11.43 4.06 -5.72
N LEU A 104 -12.24 3.39 -4.91
CA LEU A 104 -11.82 2.43 -3.90
C LEU A 104 -12.20 1.04 -4.38
N HIS A 105 -11.19 0.21 -4.63
CA HIS A 105 -11.36 -1.22 -4.77
C HIS A 105 -11.19 -1.87 -3.40
N HIS A 106 -12.30 -2.25 -2.78
CA HIS A 106 -12.27 -3.13 -1.61
C HIS A 106 -11.90 -4.53 -2.07
N ILE A 107 -10.88 -5.09 -1.43
CA ILE A 107 -10.22 -6.31 -1.86
C ILE A 107 -10.78 -7.47 -1.03
N ASN A 108 -11.05 -8.61 -1.66
CA ASN A 108 -11.10 -9.88 -0.97
C ASN A 108 -9.83 -10.63 -1.35
N PRO A 109 -8.77 -10.66 -0.52
CA PRO A 109 -7.48 -11.20 -0.94
C PRO A 109 -7.50 -12.69 -1.32
N GLY A 110 -8.45 -13.46 -0.78
CA GLY A 110 -8.71 -14.85 -1.18
C GLY A 110 -9.85 -15.00 -2.18
N GLY A 111 -10.41 -13.90 -2.70
CA GLY A 111 -11.52 -13.91 -3.62
C GLY A 111 -11.10 -13.99 -5.08
N GLU A 112 -12.10 -13.87 -5.94
CA GLU A 112 -11.90 -13.76 -7.38
C GLU A 112 -11.21 -12.42 -7.74
N TRP A 113 -10.26 -12.49 -8.67
CA TRP A 113 -9.37 -11.38 -9.01
C TRP A 113 -9.35 -11.06 -10.52
N PHE A 114 -10.51 -11.04 -11.17
CA PHE A 114 -10.65 -10.72 -12.60
C PHE A 114 -11.30 -9.36 -12.86
N GLY A 115 -11.20 -8.89 -14.11
CA GLY A 115 -11.83 -7.66 -14.54
C GLY A 115 -11.25 -6.43 -13.85
N TYR A 116 -12.13 -5.60 -13.26
CA TYR A 116 -11.76 -4.27 -12.76
C TYR A 116 -10.80 -4.29 -11.56
N ASN A 117 -10.78 -5.36 -10.75
CA ASN A 117 -10.02 -5.41 -9.50
C ASN A 117 -8.67 -6.16 -9.61
N ARG A 118 -8.33 -6.68 -10.81
CA ARG A 118 -7.14 -7.54 -11.03
C ARG A 118 -5.83 -6.84 -10.66
N GLU A 119 -5.67 -5.60 -11.07
CA GLU A 119 -4.46 -4.81 -10.82
C GLU A 119 -4.34 -4.44 -9.34
N SER A 120 -5.46 -4.06 -8.72
CA SER A 120 -5.52 -3.73 -7.30
C SER A 120 -5.23 -4.94 -6.39
N HIS A 121 -5.63 -6.15 -6.79
CA HIS A 121 -5.26 -7.37 -6.07
C HIS A 121 -3.74 -7.57 -6.03
N GLN A 122 -3.06 -7.39 -7.18
CA GLN A 122 -1.61 -7.54 -7.26
C GLN A 122 -0.90 -6.51 -6.40
N GLU A 123 -1.32 -5.25 -6.54
CA GLU A 123 -0.80 -4.16 -5.76
C GLU A 123 -0.97 -4.41 -4.26
N TYR A 124 -2.15 -4.86 -3.85
CA TYR A 124 -2.44 -5.19 -2.46
C TYR A 124 -1.50 -6.27 -1.90
N TRP A 125 -1.34 -7.39 -2.60
CA TRP A 125 -0.49 -8.49 -2.16
C TRP A 125 0.99 -8.07 -2.06
N ILE A 126 1.48 -7.30 -3.03
CA ILE A 126 2.85 -6.78 -3.01
C ILE A 126 3.04 -5.79 -1.85
N ILE A 127 2.13 -4.84 -1.66
CA ILE A 127 2.29 -3.81 -0.65
C ILE A 127 2.07 -4.37 0.75
N CYS A 128 1.00 -5.13 1.00
CA CYS A 128 0.64 -5.54 2.36
C CYS A 128 1.39 -6.77 2.84
N HIS A 129 1.80 -7.66 1.92
CA HIS A 129 2.42 -8.95 2.27
C HIS A 129 3.79 -9.16 1.65
N ASN A 130 4.31 -8.22 0.86
CA ASN A 130 5.57 -8.36 0.11
C ASN A 130 5.58 -9.60 -0.80
N LEU A 131 4.40 -10.03 -1.27
CA LEU A 131 4.23 -11.19 -2.13
C LEU A 131 4.36 -10.76 -3.60
N TRP A 132 5.56 -10.88 -4.14
CA TRP A 132 5.85 -10.59 -5.55
C TRP A 132 5.40 -11.74 -6.44
N LYS A 133 4.85 -11.42 -7.62
CA LYS A 133 4.19 -12.38 -8.51
C LYS A 133 3.10 -13.18 -7.79
N PRO A 134 2.07 -12.52 -7.23
CA PRO A 134 1.03 -13.19 -6.44
C PRO A 134 0.30 -14.30 -7.22
N PHE A 135 0.32 -14.27 -8.54
CA PHE A 135 -0.28 -15.30 -9.41
C PHE A 135 0.41 -16.65 -9.39
N ASP A 136 1.65 -16.71 -8.91
CA ASP A 136 2.38 -17.96 -8.77
C ASP A 136 1.97 -18.74 -7.50
N TYR A 137 1.01 -18.22 -6.72
CA TYR A 137 0.61 -18.75 -5.41
C TYR A 137 -0.88 -19.08 -5.35
N ASP A 138 -1.23 -20.02 -4.48
CA ASP A 138 -2.61 -20.19 -3.99
C ASP A 138 -2.98 -19.03 -3.04
N LEU A 139 -3.61 -18.01 -3.61
CA LEU A 139 -4.01 -16.81 -2.87
C LEU A 139 -5.14 -17.07 -1.87
N GLN A 140 -5.98 -18.08 -2.08
CA GLN A 140 -7.00 -18.48 -1.10
C GLN A 140 -6.34 -19.05 0.16
N ALA A 141 -5.42 -19.98 -0.02
CA ALA A 141 -4.64 -20.55 1.09
C ALA A 141 -3.81 -19.47 1.81
N LYS A 142 -3.16 -18.58 1.06
CA LYS A 142 -2.43 -17.45 1.65
C LYS A 142 -3.35 -16.53 2.44
N ALA A 143 -4.51 -16.15 1.91
CA ALA A 143 -5.46 -15.30 2.62
C ALA A 143 -5.93 -15.95 3.94
N LYS A 144 -6.23 -17.25 3.91
CA LYS A 144 -6.55 -18.00 5.14
C LYS A 144 -5.38 -17.97 6.14
N GLN A 145 -4.16 -18.19 5.68
CA GLN A 145 -2.95 -18.16 6.52
C GLN A 145 -2.73 -16.78 7.18
N TYR A 146 -3.04 -15.70 6.46
CA TYR A 146 -2.93 -14.33 6.99
C TYR A 146 -4.16 -13.87 7.80
N GLY A 147 -5.13 -14.76 8.05
CA GLY A 147 -6.27 -14.48 8.91
C GLY A 147 -7.39 -13.64 8.27
N TYR A 148 -7.48 -13.63 6.94
CA TYR A 148 -8.62 -13.03 6.25
C TYR A 148 -9.87 -13.90 6.42
N SER A 149 -11.01 -13.25 6.63
CA SER A 149 -12.30 -13.93 6.67
C SER A 149 -12.68 -14.43 5.26
N PRO A 150 -13.17 -15.68 5.12
CA PRO A 150 -13.69 -16.18 3.84
C PRO A 150 -14.99 -15.49 3.42
N GLN A 151 -15.65 -14.76 4.33
CA GLN A 151 -16.85 -13.96 4.04
C GLN A 151 -16.53 -12.53 3.58
N LEU A 152 -15.24 -12.14 3.57
CA LEU A 152 -14.83 -10.84 3.08
C LEU A 152 -15.24 -10.67 1.61
N ARG A 153 -15.88 -9.56 1.26
CA ARG A 153 -16.36 -9.31 -0.11
C ARG A 153 -15.52 -8.24 -0.78
N GLY A 154 -15.20 -8.48 -2.05
CA GLY A 154 -14.64 -7.44 -2.92
C GLY A 154 -15.77 -6.61 -3.53
N TYR A 155 -15.59 -5.30 -3.61
CA TYR A 155 -16.54 -4.38 -4.26
C TYR A 155 -15.85 -3.06 -4.61
N GLN A 156 -16.50 -2.24 -5.41
CA GLN A 156 -16.03 -0.90 -5.76
C GLN A 156 -16.89 0.15 -5.06
N SER A 157 -16.26 1.23 -4.63
CA SER A 157 -16.94 2.45 -4.18
C SER A 157 -16.23 3.68 -4.71
N ILE A 158 -16.92 4.82 -4.74
CA ILE A 158 -16.37 6.10 -5.20
C ILE A 158 -16.50 7.11 -4.06
N ILE A 159 -15.43 7.86 -3.80
CA ILE A 159 -15.42 8.93 -2.79
C ILE A 159 -14.86 10.23 -3.39
N PRO A 160 -15.14 11.41 -2.79
CA PRO A 160 -14.49 12.65 -3.18
C PRO A 160 -12.98 12.64 -2.92
N TYR A 161 -12.20 13.19 -3.84
CA TYR A 161 -10.73 13.26 -3.75
C TYR A 161 -10.23 14.01 -2.52
N GLY A 162 -10.97 15.02 -2.05
CA GLY A 162 -10.65 15.75 -0.83
C GLY A 162 -10.52 14.84 0.41
N VAL A 163 -11.21 13.70 0.43
CA VAL A 163 -11.12 12.72 1.52
C VAL A 163 -9.72 12.07 1.58
N MET A 164 -9.09 11.81 0.43
CA MET A 164 -7.73 11.24 0.39
C MET A 164 -6.66 12.22 0.87
N ASN A 165 -6.85 13.52 0.68
CA ASN A 165 -5.87 14.52 1.12
C ASN A 165 -5.71 14.56 2.66
N ASN A 166 -6.76 14.18 3.41
CA ASN A 166 -6.72 14.11 4.87
C ASN A 166 -5.98 12.88 5.43
N ILE A 167 -5.42 12.03 4.55
CA ILE A 167 -4.71 10.79 4.91
C ILE A 167 -3.18 10.96 4.76
N LYS A 168 -2.72 12.00 4.05
CA LYS A 168 -1.31 12.37 3.93
C LYS A 168 -0.81 13.05 5.20
#